data_AF-A0A1R0WH26-F1
#
_entry.id   AF-A0A1R0WH26-F1
#
_cell.length_a   1.000
_cell.length_b   1.000
_cell.length_c   1.000
_cell.angle_alpha   90.00
_cell.angle_beta   90.00
_cell.angle_gamma   90.00
#
_symmetry.space_group_name_H-M   'P 1'
#
loop_
_entity.id
_entity.type
_entity.pdbx_description
1 polymer ?
#
loop_
_entity_poly.entity_id
_entity_poly.type
_entity_poly.pdbx_seq_one_letter_code
_entity_poly.pdbx_strand_id
1 'polypeptide(L)'
;MGKSEYTIKEYIRTYRKHGLDGLIMRFSTGAPERLTKEQQSQLKQTIMESLPHEVGFTAKFNWTLQLIGEYIKREFGKNYSIRGVSKMMHRLGLSYTKPTYTLAAADEEKQKAFVETTFPKLKKLRKRRN
;
A
#
# COMPACT_ATOMS: atom_id res chain seq x y z
N MET A 1 -16.35 38.54 15.96
CA MET A 1 -16.03 37.13 15.66
C MET A 1 -17.01 36.24 16.42
N GLY A 2 -17.94 35.59 15.72
CA GLY A 2 -19.09 34.90 16.34
C GLY A 2 -18.80 33.45 16.69
N LYS A 3 -18.39 33.18 17.93
CA LYS A 3 -18.45 31.85 18.52
C LYS A 3 -19.59 31.84 19.54
N SER A 4 -20.32 30.73 19.62
CA SER A 4 -21.42 30.58 20.60
C SER A 4 -20.91 30.77 22.03
N GLU A 5 -21.71 31.39 22.88
CA GLU A 5 -21.41 31.57 24.31
C GLU A 5 -21.10 30.23 25.00
N TYR A 6 -21.75 29.16 24.55
CA TYR A 6 -21.49 27.79 25.01
C TYR A 6 -20.04 27.36 24.74
N THR A 7 -19.52 27.64 23.53
CA THR A 7 -18.15 27.30 23.16
C THR A 7 -17.14 28.06 24.02
N ILE A 8 -17.41 29.34 24.33
CA ILE A 8 -16.53 30.15 25.18
C ILE A 8 -16.49 29.58 26.61
N LYS A 9 -17.66 29.21 27.17
CA LYS A 9 -17.75 28.59 28.49
C LYS A 9 -17.00 27.26 28.57
N GLU A 10 -17.12 26.43 27.53
CA GLU A 10 -16.42 25.14 27.47
C GLU A 10 -14.89 25.34 27.42
N TYR A 11 -14.40 26.30 26.63
CA TYR A 11 -12.98 26.66 26.58
C TYR A 11 -12.44 27.14 27.94
N ILE A 12 -13.19 27.98 28.65
CA ILE A 12 -12.80 28.43 30.01
C ILE A 12 -12.76 27.25 30.98
N ARG A 13 -13.72 26.31 30.87
CA ARG A 13 -13.80 25.13 31.74
C ARG A 13 -12.66 24.14 31.47
N THR A 14 -12.36 23.83 30.21
CA THR A 14 -11.22 22.97 29.86
C THR A 14 -9.89 23.59 30.26
N TYR A 15 -9.72 24.90 30.07
CA TYR A 15 -8.53 25.62 30.52
C TYR A 15 -8.36 25.56 32.04
N ARG A 16 -9.42 25.81 32.83
CA ARG A 16 -9.34 25.72 34.30
C ARG A 16 -9.00 24.32 34.80
N LYS A 17 -9.40 23.28 34.09
CA LYS A 17 -9.21 21.88 34.50
C LYS A 17 -7.88 21.28 34.04
N HIS A 18 -7.42 21.64 32.84
CA HIS A 18 -6.29 20.99 32.17
C HIS A 18 -5.21 21.98 31.73
N GLY A 19 -5.31 23.26 32.10
CA GLY A 19 -4.36 24.29 31.72
C GLY A 19 -4.29 24.49 30.21
N LEU A 20 -3.10 24.87 29.72
CA LEU A 20 -2.83 25.04 28.29
C LEU A 20 -2.99 23.73 27.50
N ASP A 21 -2.73 22.57 28.11
CA ASP A 21 -2.90 21.25 27.46
C ASP A 21 -4.36 20.94 27.11
N GLY A 22 -5.30 21.51 27.86
CA GLY A 22 -6.75 21.40 27.59
C GLY A 22 -7.22 22.21 26.38
N LEU A 23 -6.42 23.17 25.92
CA LEU A 23 -6.70 24.00 24.75
C LEU A 23 -6.08 23.44 23.46
N ILE A 24 -5.26 22.39 23.56
CA ILE A 24 -4.69 21.70 22.41
C ILE A 24 -5.83 20.95 21.68
N MET A 25 -6.07 21.34 20.43
CA MET A 25 -7.08 20.71 19.59
C MET A 25 -6.66 19.27 19.27
N ARG A 26 -7.31 18.31 19.93
CA ARG A 26 -7.10 16.88 19.68
C ARG A 26 -7.97 16.45 18.50
N PHE A 27 -7.35 15.86 17.48
CA PHE A 27 -8.10 15.20 16.41
C PHE A 27 -8.61 13.86 16.90
N SER A 28 -9.87 13.54 16.56
CA SER A 28 -10.39 12.20 16.81
C SER A 28 -9.54 11.19 16.05
N THR A 29 -8.94 10.25 16.77
CA THR A 29 -8.35 9.05 16.17
C THR A 29 -9.52 8.32 15.52
N GLY A 30 -9.59 8.31 14.19
CA GLY A 30 -10.75 7.79 13.46
C GLY A 30 -11.11 6.34 13.79
N ALA A 31 -12.02 5.74 13.02
CA ALA A 31 -12.50 4.38 13.28
C ALA A 31 -11.33 3.39 13.52
N PRO A 32 -11.42 2.53 14.55
CA PRO A 32 -10.36 1.61 14.89
C PRO A 32 -10.08 0.67 13.70
N GLU A 33 -8.80 0.32 13.54
CA GLU A 33 -8.39 -0.57 12.47
C GLU A 33 -9.04 -1.95 12.64
N ARG A 34 -9.53 -2.51 11.53
CA ARG A 34 -10.27 -3.79 11.53
C ARG A 34 -9.41 -5.01 11.90
N LEU A 35 -8.09 -4.92 11.73
CA LEU A 35 -7.11 -5.90 12.21
C LEU A 35 -6.39 -5.33 13.42
N THR A 36 -6.17 -6.18 14.43
CA THR A 36 -5.30 -5.84 15.56
C THR A 36 -3.84 -5.73 15.10
N LYS A 37 -3.00 -5.05 15.90
CA LYS A 37 -1.57 -4.92 15.59
C LYS A 37 -0.87 -6.29 15.47
N GLU A 38 -1.28 -7.25 16.28
CA GLU A 38 -0.78 -8.63 16.25
C GLU A 38 -1.11 -9.32 14.93
N GLN A 39 -2.37 -9.23 14.48
CA GLN A 39 -2.81 -9.79 13.20
C GLN A 39 -2.08 -9.14 12.01
N GLN A 40 -1.77 -7.85 12.10
CA GLN A 40 -1.00 -7.15 11.08
C GLN A 40 0.45 -7.62 11.03
N SER A 41 1.07 -7.84 12.20
CA SER A 41 2.43 -8.37 12.30
C SER A 41 2.49 -9.79 11.74
N GLN A 42 1.54 -10.65 12.11
CA GLN A 42 1.44 -12.02 11.61
C GLN A 42 1.25 -12.03 10.09
N LEU A 43 0.34 -11.20 9.56
CA LEU A 43 0.13 -11.08 8.12
C LEU A 43 1.41 -10.66 7.38
N LYS A 44 2.12 -9.66 7.91
CA LYS A 44 3.39 -9.20 7.34
C LYS A 44 4.43 -10.31 7.32
N GLN A 45 4.55 -11.06 8.42
CA GLN A 45 5.47 -12.19 8.52
C GLN A 45 5.14 -13.28 7.50
N THR A 46 3.88 -13.69 7.39
CA THR A 46 3.46 -14.69 6.39
C THR A 46 3.75 -14.24 4.96
N ILE A 47 3.51 -12.97 4.62
CA ILE A 47 3.79 -12.46 3.27
C ILE A 47 5.30 -12.45 2.95
N MET A 48 6.14 -12.24 3.97
CA MET A 48 7.61 -12.20 3.82
C MET A 48 8.24 -13.60 3.81
N GLU A 49 7.73 -14.53 4.62
CA GLU A 49 8.34 -15.85 4.83
C GLU A 49 7.75 -16.93 3.93
N SER A 50 6.52 -16.74 3.43
CA SER A 50 5.80 -17.78 2.69
C SER A 50 5.31 -17.31 1.33
N LEU A 51 5.19 -18.27 0.40
CA LEU A 51 4.56 -18.07 -0.90
C LEU A 51 3.05 -18.36 -0.82
N PRO A 52 2.20 -17.78 -1.69
CA PRO A 52 0.77 -18.05 -1.66
C PRO A 52 0.44 -19.55 -1.78
N HIS A 53 1.25 -20.32 -2.51
CA HIS A 53 1.01 -21.76 -2.66
C HIS A 53 1.26 -22.56 -1.37
N GLU A 54 2.18 -22.12 -0.51
CA GLU A 54 2.48 -22.77 0.76
C GLU A 54 1.35 -22.59 1.76
N VAL A 55 0.60 -21.50 1.63
CA VAL A 55 -0.60 -21.22 2.44
C VAL A 55 -1.89 -21.66 1.74
N GLY A 56 -1.81 -22.47 0.68
CA GLY A 56 -2.96 -23.13 0.05
C GLY A 56 -3.66 -22.34 -1.07
N PHE A 57 -3.02 -21.34 -1.69
CA PHE A 57 -3.53 -20.71 -2.90
C PHE A 57 -2.99 -21.39 -4.17
N THR A 58 -3.75 -21.31 -5.26
CA THR A 58 -3.34 -21.85 -6.58
C THR A 58 -2.23 -21.02 -7.23
N ALA A 59 -2.04 -19.77 -6.81
CA ALA A 59 -0.99 -18.89 -7.32
C ALA A 59 0.39 -19.32 -6.82
N LYS A 60 1.28 -19.70 -7.74
CA LYS A 60 2.56 -20.33 -7.41
C LYS A 60 3.63 -19.36 -6.87
N PHE A 61 3.63 -18.10 -7.31
CA PHE A 61 4.85 -17.29 -7.23
C PHE A 61 4.74 -15.94 -6.52
N ASN A 62 3.61 -15.23 -6.57
CA ASN A 62 3.55 -13.84 -6.07
C ASN A 62 2.27 -13.55 -5.29
N TRP A 63 2.42 -12.86 -4.16
CA TRP A 63 1.30 -12.28 -3.42
C TRP A 63 0.64 -11.15 -4.21
N THR A 64 -0.64 -11.31 -4.52
CA THR A 64 -1.47 -10.25 -5.09
C THR A 64 -2.39 -9.68 -4.02
N LEU A 65 -2.86 -8.45 -4.21
CA LEU A 65 -3.79 -7.81 -3.26
C LEU A 65 -5.09 -8.60 -3.08
N GLN A 66 -5.52 -9.35 -4.12
CA GLN A 66 -6.69 -10.23 -4.05
C GLN A 66 -6.42 -11.42 -3.15
N LEU A 67 -5.29 -12.11 -3.34
CA LEU A 67 -4.88 -13.25 -2.49
C LEU A 67 -4.69 -12.83 -1.04
N ILE A 68 -4.09 -11.66 -0.80
CA ILE A 68 -3.95 -11.12 0.55
C ILE A 68 -5.32 -10.85 1.17
N GLY A 69 -6.27 -10.29 0.42
CA GLY A 69 -7.64 -10.06 0.88
C GLY A 69 -8.38 -11.36 1.22
N GLU A 70 -8.21 -12.40 0.39
CA GLU A 70 -8.77 -13.73 0.62
C GLU A 70 -8.14 -14.40 1.84
N TYR A 71 -6.82 -14.29 1.99
CA TYR A 71 -6.08 -14.80 3.15
C TYR A 71 -6.56 -14.14 4.44
N ILE A 72 -6.68 -12.80 4.44
CA ILE A 72 -7.22 -12.06 5.60
C ILE A 72 -8.64 -12.51 5.94
N LYS A 73 -9.47 -12.76 4.94
CA LYS A 73 -10.83 -13.25 5.15
C LYS A 73 -10.83 -14.67 5.73
N ARG A 74 -9.92 -15.54 5.28
CA ARG A 74 -9.81 -16.93 5.72
C ARG A 74 -9.27 -17.03 7.16
N GLU A 75 -8.16 -16.36 7.45
CA GLU A 75 -7.47 -16.48 8.74
C GLU A 75 -8.09 -15.59 9.84
N PHE A 76 -8.54 -14.39 9.48
CA PHE A 76 -8.99 -13.39 10.47
C PHE A 76 -10.49 -13.10 10.39
N GLY A 77 -11.21 -13.68 9.42
CA GLY A 77 -12.65 -13.46 9.25
C GLY A 77 -13.01 -12.02 8.85
N LYS A 78 -12.04 -11.20 8.44
CA LYS A 78 -12.27 -9.78 8.11
C LYS A 78 -12.34 -9.58 6.61
N ASN A 79 -13.39 -8.91 6.14
CA ASN A 79 -13.52 -8.56 4.74
C ASN A 79 -12.91 -7.18 4.45
N TYR A 80 -12.05 -7.12 3.44
CA TYR A 80 -11.42 -5.90 2.96
C TYR A 80 -11.67 -5.70 1.47
N SER A 81 -11.86 -4.45 1.08
CA SER A 81 -11.76 -4.08 -0.32
C SER A 81 -10.29 -4.10 -0.76
N ILE A 82 -10.05 -4.31 -2.05
CA ILE A 82 -8.69 -4.29 -2.63
C ILE A 82 -7.95 -2.98 -2.31
N ARG A 83 -8.66 -1.83 -2.36
CA ARG A 83 -8.11 -0.53 -1.95
C ARG A 83 -7.75 -0.50 -0.46
N GLY A 84 -8.56 -1.12 0.40
CA GLY A 84 -8.29 -1.25 1.83
C GLY A 84 -7.04 -2.10 2.10
N VAL A 85 -6.89 -3.23 1.41
CA VAL A 85 -5.68 -4.08 1.46
C VAL A 85 -4.47 -3.29 0.99
N SER A 86 -4.55 -2.60 -0.15
CA SER A 86 -3.44 -1.77 -0.67
C SER A 86 -2.99 -0.70 0.33
N LYS A 87 -3.92 0.05 0.93
CA LYS A 87 -3.60 1.03 1.97
C LYS A 87 -3.01 0.39 3.24
N MET A 88 -3.48 -0.79 3.62
CA MET A 88 -2.94 -1.54 4.75
C MET A 88 -1.49 -1.95 4.48
N MET A 89 -1.21 -2.55 3.33
CA MET A 89 0.14 -2.98 2.95
C MET A 89 1.12 -1.80 2.95
N HIS A 90 0.71 -0.66 2.37
CA HIS A 90 1.53 0.55 2.38
C HIS A 90 1.87 1.02 3.81
N ARG A 91 0.91 0.96 4.76
CA ARG A 91 1.13 1.32 6.17
C ARG A 91 2.10 0.36 6.87
N LEU A 92 2.10 -0.92 6.48
CA LEU A 92 2.99 -1.96 7.00
C LEU A 92 4.41 -1.92 6.41
N GLY A 93 4.66 -0.98 5.48
CA GLY A 93 5.91 -0.85 4.76
C GLY A 93 6.08 -1.87 3.62
N LEU A 94 5.02 -2.60 3.28
CA LEU A 94 4.98 -3.51 2.14
C LEU A 94 4.49 -2.73 0.92
N SER A 95 5.42 -2.31 0.07
CA SER A 95 5.07 -1.68 -1.20
C SER A 95 4.86 -2.75 -2.28
N TYR A 96 3.90 -2.49 -3.17
CA TYR A 96 3.71 -3.34 -4.35
C TYR A 96 4.88 -3.12 -5.31
N THR A 97 5.81 -4.06 -5.35
CA THR A 97 6.87 -4.08 -6.36
C THR A 97 6.40 -4.91 -7.54
N LYS A 98 6.24 -4.28 -8.70
CA LYS A 98 6.09 -5.02 -9.95
C LYS A 98 7.42 -5.73 -10.20
N PRO A 99 7.44 -7.05 -10.47
CA PRO A 99 8.63 -7.66 -11.03
C PRO A 99 8.89 -6.99 -12.38
N THR A 100 9.90 -6.11 -12.43
CA THR A 100 10.46 -5.64 -13.69
C THR A 100 11.13 -6.85 -14.29
N TYR A 101 10.64 -7.31 -15.43
CA TYR A 101 11.15 -8.50 -16.10
C TYR A 101 12.56 -8.18 -16.64
N THR A 102 13.59 -8.32 -15.79
CA THR A 102 14.95 -8.51 -16.27
C THR A 102 14.99 -9.92 -16.84
N LEU A 103 14.84 -10.02 -18.17
CA LEU A 103 15.05 -11.27 -18.90
C LEU A 103 16.41 -11.82 -18.45
N ALA A 104 16.46 -12.98 -17.78
CA ALA A 104 17.71 -13.60 -17.36
C ALA A 104 18.67 -13.89 -18.54
N ALA A 105 18.12 -13.94 -19.77
CA ALA A 105 18.83 -14.10 -21.03
C ALA A 105 19.11 -12.75 -21.76
N ALA A 106 18.96 -11.62 -21.08
CA ALA A 106 19.27 -10.31 -21.64
C ALA A 106 20.79 -10.16 -21.83
N ASP A 107 21.23 -10.35 -23.07
CA ASP A 107 22.59 -10.08 -23.51
C ASP A 107 22.77 -8.57 -23.71
N GLU A 108 23.56 -7.94 -22.84
CA GLU A 108 23.81 -6.50 -22.84
C GLU A 108 24.38 -6.01 -24.17
N GLU A 109 25.17 -6.83 -24.87
CA GLU A 109 25.75 -6.48 -26.16
C GLU A 109 24.67 -6.41 -27.24
N LYS A 110 23.73 -7.36 -27.23
CA LYS A 110 22.58 -7.36 -28.16
C LYS A 110 21.61 -6.22 -27.89
N GLN A 111 21.45 -5.82 -26.63
CA GLN A 111 20.65 -4.63 -26.29
C GLN A 111 21.29 -3.34 -26.81
N LYS A 112 22.61 -3.16 -26.62
CA LYS A 112 23.34 -2.00 -27.16
C LYS A 112 23.27 -1.96 -28.68
N ALA A 113 23.53 -3.09 -29.34
CA ALA A 113 23.44 -3.19 -30.80
C ALA A 113 22.03 -2.84 -31.31
N PHE A 114 20.97 -3.26 -30.60
CA PHE A 114 19.59 -2.92 -30.96
C PHE A 114 19.31 -1.42 -30.84
N VAL A 115 19.74 -0.79 -29.74
CA VAL A 115 19.53 0.65 -29.49
C VAL A 115 20.27 1.51 -30.51
N GLU A 116 21.51 1.17 -30.84
CA GLU A 116 22.34 1.98 -31.73
C GLU A 116 22.00 1.77 -33.21
N THR A 117 21.73 0.54 -33.64
CA THR A 117 21.64 0.23 -35.07
C THR A 117 20.22 -0.07 -35.55
N THR A 118 19.47 -0.85 -34.77
CA THR A 118 18.19 -1.41 -35.23
C THR A 118 17.04 -0.44 -34.95
N PHE A 119 17.03 0.17 -33.77
CA PHE A 119 15.99 1.10 -33.34
C PHE A 119 15.91 2.37 -34.21
N PRO A 120 17.02 3.05 -34.59
CA PRO A 120 16.96 4.22 -35.46
C PRO A 120 16.49 3.88 -36.88
N LYS A 121 16.88 2.70 -37.41
CA LYS A 121 16.42 2.21 -38.71
C LYS A 121 14.92 1.96 -38.72
N LEU A 122 14.38 1.30 -37.68
CA LEU A 122 12.94 1.08 -37.52
C LEU A 122 12.16 2.40 -37.39
N LYS A 123 12.69 3.37 -36.64
CA LYS A 123 12.09 4.71 -36.51
C LYS A 123 12.04 5.47 -37.84
N LYS A 124 13.09 5.37 -38.66
CA LYS A 124 13.12 5.95 -40.02
C LYS A 124 12.16 5.26 -40.98
N LEU A 125 12.03 3.93 -40.92
CA LEU A 125 11.07 3.14 -41.69
C LEU A 125 9.62 3.54 -41.38
N ARG A 126 9.32 3.76 -40.10
CA ARG A 126 7.98 4.20 -39.65
C ARG A 126 7.62 5.62 -40.11
N LYS A 127 8.62 6.49 -40.31
CA LYS A 127 8.42 7.88 -40.77
C LYS A 127 8.20 7.99 -42.29
N ARG A 128 8.63 6.99 -43.08
CA ARG A 128 8.47 6.94 -44.54
C ARG A 128 7.10 6.43 -45.01
N ARG A 129 6.29 5.91 -44.09
CA ARG A 129 5.02 5.23 -44.39
C ARG A 129 3.80 6.09 -44.02
N ASN A 130 3.99 7.41 -43.95
CA ASN A 130 2.96 8.44 -43.81
C ASN A 130 3.07 9.41 -44.98
#